data_AF-G2YHJ2-F1
#
_entry.id   AF-G2YHJ2-F1
#
_cell.length_a   1.000
_cell.length_b   1.000
_cell.length_c   1.000
_cell.angle_alpha   90.00
_cell.angle_beta   90.00
_cell.angle_gamma   90.00
#
_symmetry.space_group_name_H-M   'P 1'
#
loop_
_entity.id
_entity.type
_entity.pdbx_description
1 polymer ?
#
loop_
_entity_poly.entity_id
_entity_poly.type
_entity_poly.pdbx_seq_one_letter_code
_entity_poly.pdbx_strand_id
1 'polypeptide(L)'
;MITVRSEIPEVETQRYKLWNPIAHQYSYHTPYSESRSNETYAERYIGATSYIDEYVGNDAAKLNIEFVDPSSMGFNTTAWSELDIETIVIGKVLIGDYSVDEFDGISYLMHQVRRMPNGYRELRSRFFLDSNNHVNAQLGHDPAVHCNVEMTRKFLPARVFEEFKDTK
;
A
#
# COMPACT_ATOMS: atom_id res chain seq x y z
N MET A 1 -9.07 26.37 -22.71
CA MET A 1 -8.21 26.95 -21.67
C MET A 1 -8.54 26.21 -20.37
N ILE A 2 -7.63 25.39 -19.87
CA ILE A 2 -7.78 24.70 -18.58
C ILE A 2 -6.95 25.50 -17.58
N THR A 3 -7.60 26.04 -16.55
CA THR A 3 -6.93 26.71 -15.43
C THR A 3 -7.00 25.79 -14.23
N VAL A 4 -5.86 25.30 -13.75
CA VAL A 4 -5.76 24.51 -12.52
C VAL A 4 -5.28 25.44 -11.42
N ARG A 5 -6.09 25.58 -10.36
CA ARG A 5 -5.71 26.26 -9.12
C ARG A 5 -5.59 25.19 -8.03
N SER A 6 -4.37 24.87 -7.62
CA SER A 6 -4.12 23.93 -6.53
C SER A 6 -3.99 24.69 -5.22
N GLU A 7 -5.01 24.61 -4.38
CA GLU A 7 -4.84 24.74 -2.93
C GLU A 7 -4.44 23.34 -2.46
N ILE A 8 -3.39 23.19 -1.65
CA ILE A 8 -2.88 21.86 -1.21
C ILE A 8 -3.44 21.59 0.18
N PRO A 9 -4.53 20.80 0.34
CA PRO A 9 -5.14 20.58 1.64
C PRO A 9 -4.73 19.23 2.26
N GLU A 10 -4.26 18.27 1.46
CA GLU A 10 -4.15 16.87 1.89
C GLU A 10 -2.69 16.42 2.08
N VAL A 11 -2.25 16.47 3.33
CA VAL A 11 -0.95 15.97 3.81
C VAL A 11 -0.68 14.53 3.33
N GLU A 12 -1.72 13.71 3.23
CA GLU A 12 -1.65 12.31 2.80
C GLU A 12 -1.05 12.16 1.40
N THR A 13 -1.50 12.95 0.41
CA THR A 13 -0.96 12.86 -0.95
C THR A 13 0.52 13.26 -1.00
N GLN A 14 0.96 14.25 -0.23
CA GLN A 14 2.39 14.60 -0.21
C GLN A 14 3.22 13.51 0.48
N ARG A 15 2.71 12.89 1.56
CA ARG A 15 3.35 11.73 2.19
C ARG A 15 3.48 10.57 1.22
N TYR A 16 2.41 10.26 0.46
CA TYR A 16 2.42 9.19 -0.53
C TYR A 16 3.47 9.42 -1.63
N LYS A 17 3.62 10.67 -2.10
CA LYS A 17 4.65 11.06 -3.07
C LYS A 17 6.08 10.86 -2.58
N LEU A 18 6.35 10.86 -1.27
CA LEU A 18 7.70 10.60 -0.76
C LEU A 18 8.16 9.16 -1.08
N TRP A 19 7.20 8.23 -1.17
CA TRP A 19 7.46 6.82 -1.44
C TRP A 19 7.88 6.58 -2.88
N ASN A 20 7.17 7.15 -3.85
CA ASN A 20 7.57 7.11 -5.26
C ASN A 20 7.14 8.40 -5.98
N PRO A 21 7.98 9.46 -5.99
CA PRO A 21 7.63 10.77 -6.54
C PRO A 21 7.41 10.78 -8.05
N ILE A 22 7.88 9.74 -8.75
CA ILE A 22 7.69 9.62 -10.20
C ILE A 22 6.29 9.07 -10.48
N ALA A 23 5.88 8.04 -9.75
CA ALA A 23 4.62 7.35 -10.02
C ALA A 23 3.43 7.93 -9.25
N HIS A 24 3.57 8.23 -7.95
CA HIS A 24 2.45 8.56 -7.08
C HIS A 24 1.90 9.96 -7.36
N GLN A 25 0.61 10.06 -7.67
CA GLN A 25 -0.05 11.32 -8.00
C GLN A 25 -1.05 11.78 -6.94
N TYR A 26 -1.81 10.85 -6.37
CA TYR A 26 -2.87 11.11 -5.40
C TYR A 26 -3.02 9.95 -4.42
N SER A 27 -3.41 10.25 -3.19
CA SER A 27 -3.86 9.25 -2.22
C SER A 27 -4.92 9.82 -1.29
N TYR A 28 -5.96 9.02 -1.06
CA TYR A 28 -6.99 9.23 -0.05
C TYR A 28 -7.36 7.88 0.56
N HIS A 29 -7.95 7.87 1.76
CA HIS A 29 -8.44 6.63 2.35
C HIS A 29 -9.73 6.83 3.14
N THR A 30 -10.53 5.77 3.20
CA THR A 30 -11.76 5.70 4.00
C THR A 30 -11.69 4.54 4.98
N PRO A 31 -12.30 4.65 6.19
CA PRO A 31 -12.80 5.89 6.77
C PRO A 31 -11.65 6.85 7.12
N TYR A 32 -11.85 8.15 6.93
CA TYR A 32 -10.89 9.16 7.36
C TYR A 32 -11.03 9.40 8.87
N SER A 33 -9.91 9.47 9.60
CA SER A 33 -9.88 9.87 11.01
C SER A 33 -8.73 10.85 11.24
N GLU A 34 -9.03 11.98 11.88
CA GLU A 34 -8.03 12.99 12.27
C GLU A 34 -7.16 12.55 13.45
N SER A 35 -7.54 11.48 14.17
CA SER A 35 -6.80 11.02 15.34
C SER A 35 -6.89 9.52 15.50
N ARG A 36 -5.74 8.85 15.35
CA ARG A 36 -5.55 7.40 15.56
C ARG A 36 -4.51 7.07 16.64
N SER A 37 -4.26 7.99 17.57
CA SER A 37 -3.16 7.88 18.54
C SER A 37 -3.28 6.70 19.50
N ASN A 38 -4.49 6.20 19.74
CA ASN A 38 -4.75 5.08 20.66
C ASN A 38 -4.82 3.72 19.94
N GLU A 39 -4.71 3.71 18.62
CA GLU A 39 -4.73 2.51 17.79
C GLU A 39 -3.32 1.97 17.57
N THR A 40 -3.16 0.65 17.65
CA THR A 40 -2.00 -0.07 17.15
C THR A 40 -1.80 0.20 15.66
N TYR A 41 -0.57 0.03 15.15
CA TYR A 41 -0.31 0.29 13.73
C TYR A 41 -1.21 -0.52 12.78
N ALA A 42 -1.61 -1.74 13.17
CA ALA A 42 -2.50 -2.57 12.38
C ALA A 42 -3.94 -2.04 12.35
N GLU A 43 -4.48 -1.65 13.53
CA GLU A 43 -5.81 -1.07 13.66
C GLU A 43 -5.98 0.22 12.83
N ARG A 44 -4.88 0.95 12.59
CA ARG A 44 -4.92 2.18 11.79
C ARG A 44 -5.25 1.96 10.31
N TYR A 45 -5.09 0.76 9.77
CA TYR A 45 -5.29 0.54 8.33
C TYR A 45 -6.15 -0.68 8.01
N ILE A 46 -6.23 -1.70 8.87
CA ILE A 46 -7.07 -2.87 8.60
C ILE A 46 -8.53 -2.44 8.51
N GLY A 47 -9.20 -2.84 7.42
CA GLY A 47 -10.56 -2.45 7.08
C GLY A 47 -10.68 -1.08 6.38
N ALA A 48 -9.58 -0.33 6.27
CA ALA A 48 -9.57 0.89 5.47
C ALA A 48 -9.40 0.57 3.97
N THR A 49 -9.95 1.43 3.13
CA THR A 49 -9.73 1.40 1.68
C THR A 49 -8.94 2.63 1.27
N SER A 50 -7.78 2.43 0.63
CA SER A 50 -7.02 3.49 -0.02
C SER A 50 -7.44 3.64 -1.48
N TYR A 51 -7.63 4.88 -1.91
CA TYR A 51 -7.89 5.29 -3.30
C TYR A 51 -6.67 6.07 -3.75
N ILE A 52 -6.00 5.57 -4.78
CA ILE A 52 -4.75 6.15 -5.26
C ILE A 52 -4.81 6.37 -6.77
N ASP A 53 -4.19 7.47 -7.21
CA ASP A 53 -3.81 7.65 -8.61
C ASP A 53 -2.29 7.50 -8.71
N GLU A 54 -1.83 6.60 -9.56
CA GLU A 54 -0.41 6.38 -9.78
C GLU A 54 -0.10 5.82 -11.16
N TYR A 55 1.17 5.92 -11.56
CA TYR A 55 1.66 5.24 -12.75
C TYR A 55 2.10 3.82 -12.43
N VAL A 56 1.44 2.84 -13.04
CA VAL A 56 1.87 1.43 -13.03
C VAL A 56 2.41 1.11 -14.42
N GLY A 57 3.73 1.05 -14.55
CA GLY A 57 4.37 1.04 -15.86
C GLY A 57 4.17 2.37 -16.58
N ASN A 58 3.61 2.35 -17.78
CA ASN A 58 3.31 3.56 -18.56
C ASN A 58 1.85 4.03 -18.39
N ASP A 59 1.04 3.30 -17.64
CA ASP A 59 -0.39 3.57 -17.52
C ASP A 59 -0.68 4.39 -16.26
N ALA A 60 -1.38 5.51 -16.44
CA ALA A 60 -1.97 6.24 -15.31
C ALA A 60 -3.19 5.45 -14.82
N ALA A 61 -3.07 4.84 -13.66
CA ALA A 61 -4.06 3.95 -13.09
C ALA A 61 -4.72 4.57 -11.85
N LYS A 62 -6.02 4.29 -11.72
CA LYS A 62 -6.78 4.43 -10.47
C LYS A 62 -6.73 3.09 -9.75
N LEU A 63 -6.34 3.06 -8.49
CA LEU A 63 -6.40 1.82 -7.70
C LEU A 63 -7.19 2.02 -6.42
N ASN A 64 -7.90 0.94 -6.05
CA ASN A 64 -8.48 0.77 -4.72
C ASN A 64 -7.78 -0.38 -4.03
N ILE A 65 -7.35 -0.15 -2.79
CA ILE A 65 -6.71 -1.16 -1.96
C ILE A 65 -7.47 -1.23 -0.64
N GLU A 66 -8.26 -2.28 -0.45
CA GLU A 66 -8.91 -2.57 0.84
C GLU A 66 -7.99 -3.48 1.66
N PHE A 67 -7.53 -3.00 2.81
CA PHE A 67 -6.65 -3.77 3.66
C PHE A 67 -7.43 -4.76 4.52
N VAL A 68 -6.96 -6.00 4.56
CA VAL A 68 -7.62 -7.08 5.30
C VAL A 68 -6.70 -7.67 6.36
N ASP A 69 -7.32 -8.18 7.42
CA ASP A 69 -6.59 -8.87 8.48
C ASP A 69 -6.00 -10.20 7.93
N PRO A 70 -4.70 -10.47 8.11
CA PRO A 70 -4.10 -11.72 7.63
C PRO A 70 -4.75 -13.00 8.17
N SER A 71 -5.28 -12.98 9.40
CA SER A 71 -6.00 -14.13 9.96
C SER A 71 -7.28 -14.45 9.19
N SER A 72 -7.97 -13.43 8.64
CA SER A 72 -9.15 -13.62 7.79
C SER A 72 -8.82 -14.30 6.46
N MET A 73 -7.55 -14.22 6.03
CA MET A 73 -7.00 -14.88 4.84
C MET A 73 -6.36 -16.24 5.15
N GLY A 74 -6.52 -16.77 6.37
CA GLY A 74 -6.03 -18.08 6.77
C GLY A 74 -4.57 -18.12 7.23
N PHE A 75 -3.92 -16.96 7.44
CA PHE A 75 -2.57 -16.95 8.01
C PHE A 75 -2.61 -17.25 9.52
N ASN A 76 -1.76 -18.17 9.97
CA ASN A 76 -1.55 -18.42 11.38
C ASN A 76 -0.66 -17.33 12.01
N THR A 77 -1.27 -16.26 12.49
CA THR A 77 -0.58 -15.11 13.09
C THR A 77 0.15 -15.47 14.39
N THR A 78 -0.28 -16.50 15.11
CA THR A 78 0.36 -16.96 16.35
C THR A 78 1.75 -17.56 16.12
N ALA A 79 2.00 -18.11 14.93
CA ALA A 79 3.29 -18.69 14.58
C ALA A 79 4.32 -17.65 14.10
N TRP A 80 3.93 -16.38 13.93
CA TRP A 80 4.81 -15.37 13.31
C TRP A 80 6.10 -15.13 14.08
N SER A 81 6.03 -15.10 15.41
CA SER A 81 7.21 -14.96 16.27
C SER A 81 8.22 -16.08 16.07
N GLU A 82 7.76 -17.32 15.84
CA GLU A 82 8.61 -18.49 15.60
C GLU A 82 9.19 -18.51 14.19
N LEU A 83 8.54 -17.81 13.25
CA LEU A 83 8.91 -17.72 11.83
C LEU A 83 9.67 -16.43 11.49
N ASP A 84 10.03 -15.63 12.51
CA ASP A 84 10.63 -14.31 12.39
C ASP A 84 9.82 -13.31 11.53
N ILE A 85 8.51 -13.52 11.39
CA ILE A 85 7.62 -12.63 10.65
C ILE A 85 7.21 -11.47 11.58
N GLU A 86 7.51 -10.24 11.17
CA GLU A 86 7.11 -9.04 11.93
C GLU A 86 5.69 -8.61 11.59
N THR A 87 5.33 -8.68 10.30
CA THR A 87 3.98 -8.36 9.82
C THR A 87 3.76 -8.89 8.40
N ILE A 88 2.50 -9.04 8.02
CA ILE A 88 2.06 -9.22 6.64
C ILE A 88 0.97 -8.18 6.38
N VAL A 89 1.19 -7.27 5.45
CA VAL A 89 0.18 -6.34 4.96
C VAL A 89 -0.48 -6.98 3.75
N ILE A 90 -1.81 -7.12 3.77
CA ILE A 90 -2.60 -7.70 2.68
C ILE A 90 -3.63 -6.68 2.23
N GLY A 91 -3.73 -6.47 0.92
CA GLY A 91 -4.76 -5.65 0.31
C GLY A 91 -5.48 -6.41 -0.80
N LYS A 92 -6.81 -6.33 -0.83
CA LYS A 92 -7.57 -6.61 -2.06
C LYS A 92 -7.29 -5.47 -3.02
N VAL A 93 -7.11 -5.76 -4.31
CA VAL A 93 -6.71 -4.75 -5.28
C VAL A 93 -7.72 -4.68 -6.41
N LEU A 94 -8.14 -3.48 -6.76
CA LEU A 94 -8.86 -3.18 -7.99
C LEU A 94 -8.08 -2.09 -8.75
N ILE A 95 -7.80 -2.32 -10.03
CA ILE A 95 -7.03 -1.42 -10.88
C ILE A 95 -7.89 -0.98 -12.08
N GLY A 96 -7.96 0.33 -12.31
CA GLY A 96 -8.60 0.95 -13.47
C GLY A 96 -9.80 1.84 -13.15
N ASP A 97 -10.37 1.77 -11.94
CA ASP A 97 -11.50 2.60 -11.51
C ASP A 97 -11.49 2.85 -9.99
N TYR A 98 -12.34 3.74 -9.50
CA TYR A 98 -12.66 3.90 -8.08
C TYR A 98 -14.00 3.23 -7.76
N SER A 99 -13.93 2.04 -7.18
CA SER A 99 -15.09 1.28 -6.76
C SER A 99 -14.76 0.52 -5.48
N VAL A 100 -15.67 0.62 -4.50
CA VAL A 100 -15.56 -0.10 -3.22
C VAL A 100 -16.37 -1.39 -3.20
N ASP A 101 -17.31 -1.54 -4.13
CA ASP A 101 -18.28 -2.64 -4.16
C ASP A 101 -17.84 -3.76 -5.12
N GLU A 102 -16.72 -3.60 -5.81
CA GLU A 102 -16.35 -4.41 -6.99
C GLU A 102 -14.95 -5.03 -6.91
N PHE A 103 -14.48 -5.38 -5.71
CA PHE A 103 -13.33 -6.30 -5.64
C PHE A 103 -13.72 -7.66 -6.22
N ASP A 104 -12.89 -8.20 -7.12
CA ASP A 104 -13.13 -9.48 -7.79
C ASP A 104 -13.01 -10.72 -6.87
N GLY A 105 -12.56 -10.53 -5.63
CA GLY A 105 -12.38 -11.58 -4.63
C GLY A 105 -11.20 -12.51 -4.88
N ILE A 106 -10.37 -12.24 -5.90
CA ILE A 106 -9.24 -13.09 -6.29
C ILE A 106 -7.94 -12.29 -6.53
N SER A 107 -8.03 -10.96 -6.61
CA SER A 107 -6.90 -10.06 -6.79
C SER A 107 -6.42 -9.47 -5.47
N TYR A 108 -5.17 -9.77 -5.12
CA TYR A 108 -4.53 -9.41 -3.87
C TYR A 108 -3.07 -9.00 -4.08
N LEU A 109 -2.64 -8.01 -3.30
CA LEU A 109 -1.23 -7.77 -3.02
C LEU A 109 -0.92 -8.15 -1.58
N MET A 110 0.31 -8.59 -1.35
CA MET A 110 0.79 -8.95 -0.02
C MET A 110 2.24 -8.52 0.14
N HIS A 111 2.56 -7.93 1.29
CA HIS A 111 3.93 -7.58 1.68
C HIS A 111 4.23 -8.19 3.05
N GLN A 112 5.09 -9.20 3.08
CA GLN A 112 5.59 -9.79 4.32
C GLN A 112 6.92 -9.15 4.71
N VAL A 113 7.02 -8.69 5.95
CA VAL A 113 8.27 -8.27 6.57
C VAL A 113 8.77 -9.39 7.47
N ARG A 114 9.99 -9.87 7.22
CA ARG A 114 10.66 -10.91 8.01
C ARG A 114 12.00 -10.42 8.53
N ARG A 115 12.29 -10.71 9.80
CA ARG A 115 13.61 -10.49 10.40
C ARG A 115 14.57 -11.58 9.97
N MET A 116 15.78 -11.18 9.59
CA MET A 116 16.84 -12.09 9.19
C MET A 116 17.88 -12.21 10.32
N PRO A 117 18.58 -13.36 10.45
CA PRO A 117 19.57 -13.57 11.51
C PRO A 117 20.70 -12.52 11.55
N ASN A 118 20.98 -11.87 10.43
CA ASN A 118 22.00 -10.81 10.31
C ASN A 118 21.48 -9.42 10.74
N GLY A 119 20.28 -9.32 11.31
CA GLY A 119 19.67 -8.08 11.76
C GLY A 119 18.98 -7.26 10.66
N TYR A 120 19.04 -7.69 9.40
CA TYR A 120 18.29 -7.06 8.31
C TYR A 120 16.83 -7.49 8.32
N ARG A 121 15.99 -6.67 7.67
CA ARG A 121 14.61 -7.04 7.35
C ARG A 121 14.51 -7.37 5.87
N GLU A 122 13.93 -8.50 5.58
CA GLU A 122 13.55 -8.91 4.24
C GLU A 122 12.09 -8.53 4.00
N LEU A 123 11.81 -7.86 2.89
CA LEU A 123 10.46 -7.63 2.41
C LEU A 123 10.16 -8.61 1.27
N ARG A 124 9.11 -9.41 1.40
CA ARG A 124 8.66 -10.38 0.39
C ARG A 124 7.29 -9.96 -0.12
N SER A 125 7.24 -9.52 -1.37
CA SER A 125 6.00 -9.11 -2.02
C SER A 125 5.40 -10.25 -2.85
N ARG A 126 4.07 -10.35 -2.89
CA ARG A 126 3.31 -11.25 -3.77
C ARG A 126 2.14 -10.48 -4.38
N PHE A 127 1.87 -10.74 -5.65
CA PHE A 127 0.75 -10.18 -6.39
C PHE A 127 0.00 -11.34 -7.03
N PHE A 128 -1.29 -11.43 -6.74
CA PHE A 128 -2.24 -12.31 -7.40
C PHE A 128 -3.21 -11.36 -8.07
N LEU A 129 -3.26 -11.33 -9.39
CA LEU A 129 -4.13 -10.41 -10.13
C LEU A 129 -4.89 -11.21 -11.19
N ASP A 130 -6.21 -11.06 -11.21
CA ASP A 130 -7.02 -11.61 -12.29
C ASP A 130 -6.69 -10.92 -13.60
N SER A 131 -6.74 -11.67 -14.71
CA SER A 131 -6.46 -11.11 -16.04
C SER A 131 -7.43 -10.00 -16.47
N ASN A 132 -8.63 -9.95 -15.89
CA ASN A 132 -9.60 -8.89 -16.16
C ASN A 132 -9.41 -7.67 -15.25
N ASN A 133 -8.63 -7.80 -14.17
CA ASN A 133 -8.30 -6.73 -13.26
C ASN A 133 -7.14 -5.91 -13.84
N HIS A 134 -7.50 -5.05 -14.79
CA HIS A 134 -6.67 -4.18 -15.62
C HIS A 134 -6.23 -4.78 -16.97
N VAL A 135 -7.07 -4.52 -17.97
CA VAL A 135 -7.08 -5.13 -19.31
C VAL A 135 -5.85 -4.78 -20.17
N ASN A 136 -5.02 -3.81 -19.76
CA ASN A 136 -3.95 -3.25 -20.60
C ASN A 136 -2.53 -3.28 -20.01
N ALA A 137 -2.33 -3.53 -18.71
CA ALA A 137 -0.97 -3.58 -18.15
C ALA A 137 -0.30 -4.92 -18.44
N GLN A 138 1.04 -4.91 -18.43
CA GLN A 138 1.80 -6.14 -18.23
C GLN A 138 1.69 -6.52 -16.75
N LEU A 139 0.52 -7.05 -16.34
CA LEU A 139 0.09 -7.28 -14.95
C LEU A 139 1.13 -8.00 -14.05
N GLY A 140 2.04 -8.78 -14.62
CA GLY A 140 3.14 -9.37 -13.87
C GLY A 140 4.40 -8.49 -13.79
N HIS A 141 4.73 -7.77 -14.86
CA HIS A 141 5.94 -6.96 -14.96
C HIS A 141 5.77 -5.62 -14.24
N ASP A 142 4.73 -4.87 -14.57
CA ASP A 142 4.62 -3.47 -14.14
C ASP A 142 4.45 -3.33 -12.63
N PRO A 143 3.57 -4.11 -11.95
CA PRO A 143 3.51 -4.10 -10.48
C PRO A 143 4.80 -4.59 -9.82
N ALA A 144 5.50 -5.56 -10.42
CA ALA A 144 6.75 -6.07 -9.86
C ALA A 144 7.88 -5.02 -9.91
N VAL A 145 8.02 -4.32 -11.04
CA VAL A 145 9.00 -3.23 -11.18
C VAL A 145 8.63 -2.06 -10.28
N HIS A 146 7.36 -1.65 -10.31
CA HIS A 146 6.84 -0.57 -9.46
C HIS A 146 7.16 -0.84 -7.99
N CYS A 147 6.76 -2.01 -7.48
CA CYS A 147 7.01 -2.43 -6.11
C CYS A 147 8.52 -2.47 -5.78
N ASN A 148 9.35 -2.98 -6.69
CA ASN A 148 10.79 -3.01 -6.43
C ASN A 148 11.38 -1.59 -6.25
N VAL A 149 10.93 -0.61 -7.04
CA VAL A 149 11.37 0.79 -6.93
C VAL A 149 10.93 1.40 -5.60
N GLU A 150 9.67 1.20 -5.23
CA GLU A 150 9.09 1.68 -3.97
C GLU A 150 9.83 1.12 -2.75
N MET A 151 9.99 -0.20 -2.70
CA MET A 151 10.44 -0.91 -1.51
C MET A 151 11.96 -0.82 -1.29
N THR A 152 12.73 -0.51 -2.35
CA THR A 152 14.19 -0.36 -2.26
C THR A 152 14.65 1.09 -2.08
N ARG A 153 13.71 2.06 -2.10
CA ARG A 153 14.03 3.48 -1.95
C ARG A 153 14.61 3.78 -0.55
N LYS A 154 15.83 4.30 -0.52
CA LYS A 154 16.64 4.50 0.69
C LYS A 154 16.38 5.79 1.48
N PHE A 155 15.32 6.56 1.16
CA PHE A 155 15.00 7.83 1.84
C PHE A 155 14.55 7.66 3.32
N LEU A 156 14.62 6.43 3.83
CA LEU A 156 14.56 6.02 5.24
C LEU A 156 13.17 6.09 5.88
N PRO A 157 12.53 4.92 6.03
CA PRO A 157 11.51 4.72 7.06
C PRO A 157 12.01 5.16 8.44
N ALA A 158 13.28 4.94 8.82
CA ALA A 158 13.71 5.20 10.20
C ALA A 158 13.75 6.68 10.60
N ARG A 159 14.30 7.59 9.77
CA ARG A 159 14.33 9.02 10.14
C ARG A 159 12.96 9.66 10.11
N VAL A 160 12.19 9.38 9.05
CA VAL A 160 10.80 9.85 8.93
C VAL A 160 9.95 9.25 10.05
N PHE A 161 10.08 7.96 10.34
CA PHE A 161 9.36 7.33 11.44
C PHE A 161 9.77 7.93 12.78
N GLU A 162 11.06 8.04 13.11
CA GLU A 162 11.48 8.61 14.39
C GLU A 162 11.05 10.08 14.55
N GLU A 163 11.03 10.86 13.46
CA GLU A 163 10.59 12.26 13.46
C GLU A 163 9.07 12.41 13.57
N PHE A 164 8.30 11.53 12.93
CA PHE A 164 6.86 11.69 12.75
C PHE A 164 5.98 10.64 13.46
N LYS A 165 6.52 9.59 14.09
CA LYS A 165 5.74 8.51 14.72
C LYS A 165 4.74 9.00 15.79
N ASP A 166 5.05 10.13 16.42
CA ASP A 166 4.24 10.76 17.48
C ASP A 166 3.43 11.96 16.97
N THR A 167 3.52 12.28 15.67
CA THR A 167 2.71 13.34 15.06
C THR A 167 1.30 12.84 14.77
N LYS A 168 0.31 13.69 15.02
CA LYS A 168 -1.11 13.41 14.78
C LYS A 168 -1.47 13.64 13.31
#